data_AF-A0A4Y7RHF8-F1
#
_entry.id   AF-A0A4Y7RHF8-F1
#
_cell.length_a   1.000
_cell.length_b   1.000
_cell.length_c   1.000
_cell.angle_alpha   90.00
_cell.angle_beta   90.00
_cell.angle_gamma   90.00
#
_symmetry.space_group_name_H-M   'P 1'
#
loop_
_entity.id
_entity.type
_entity.pdbx_description
1 polymer ?
#
loop_
_entity_poly.entity_id
_entity_poly.type
_entity_poly.pdbx_seq_one_letter_code
_entity_poly.pdbx_strand_id
1 'polypeptide(L)'
;MIDIHSHILPGLDDGAGSVEESLAMARRAAADGIRMMVATPHVITGLYPNGRETILSAVEQLQRVFEDNGIDLPILPGAEYRLEPDLPKRMARGELLTVNDGGRYLLVEMPAALVPDYTGQVFYELQLQGLTPIIAHPERNEGFARDHGLLHELVSHGALVQITAGSLTGLLGSAAAANARAFLRQGCVHFIATDAHASSDRAPVLSTASREAARLAGEEEGISLVTGNPRRAIRGERIETGEIKDLRPAGRGIFSFFRKYLPK
;
A
#
# COMPACT_ATOMS: atom_id res chain seq x y z
N MET A 1 15.80 -4.55 -0.90
CA MET A 1 14.55 -3.75 -0.87
C MET A 1 13.61 -4.34 0.17
N ILE A 2 12.59 -3.59 0.59
CA ILE A 2 11.53 -4.05 1.49
C ILE A 2 10.21 -3.86 0.76
N ASP A 3 9.41 -4.92 0.70
CA ASP A 3 8.11 -4.89 0.06
C ASP A 3 7.01 -4.77 1.12
N ILE A 4 6.17 -3.74 1.05
CA ILE A 4 5.15 -3.48 2.08
C ILE A 4 3.74 -3.93 1.69
N HIS A 5 3.58 -4.51 0.50
CA HIS A 5 2.28 -4.93 -0.02
C HIS A 5 2.45 -6.21 -0.84
N SER A 6 1.97 -7.33 -0.30
CA SER A 6 2.00 -8.63 -1.00
C SER A 6 0.92 -9.59 -0.48
N HIS A 7 0.38 -10.41 -1.38
CA HIS A 7 -0.62 -11.43 -1.09
C HIS A 7 0.04 -12.81 -1.07
N ILE A 8 1.07 -12.92 -0.22
CA ILE A 8 1.94 -14.11 -0.13
C ILE A 8 1.38 -15.18 0.81
N LEU A 9 0.34 -14.87 1.60
CA LEU A 9 -0.23 -15.84 2.54
C LEU A 9 -1.15 -16.83 1.82
N PRO A 10 -0.92 -18.14 1.95
CA PRO A 10 -1.63 -19.13 1.18
C PRO A 10 -3.10 -19.22 1.58
N GLY A 11 -4.01 -19.09 0.61
CA GLY A 11 -5.44 -19.38 0.75
C GLY A 11 -6.24 -18.36 1.57
N LEU A 12 -5.71 -17.15 1.82
CA LEU A 12 -6.45 -16.09 2.52
C LEU A 12 -7.24 -15.17 1.57
N ASP A 13 -6.79 -15.02 0.33
CA ASP A 13 -7.42 -14.17 -0.68
C ASP A 13 -7.12 -14.66 -2.11
N ASP A 14 -7.12 -13.77 -3.10
CA ASP A 14 -6.78 -14.03 -4.49
C ASP A 14 -5.26 -14.04 -4.79
N GLY A 15 -4.42 -14.00 -3.75
CA GLY A 15 -2.99 -14.20 -3.84
C GLY A 15 -2.56 -15.66 -3.96
N ALA A 16 -1.54 -16.04 -3.19
CA ALA A 16 -0.99 -17.39 -3.22
C ALA A 16 -2.09 -18.44 -2.92
N GLY A 17 -2.34 -19.33 -3.88
CA GLY A 17 -3.35 -20.40 -3.70
C GLY A 17 -2.86 -21.57 -2.84
N SER A 18 -1.55 -21.69 -2.62
CA SER A 18 -0.95 -22.78 -1.85
C SER A 18 0.39 -22.39 -1.21
N VAL A 19 0.88 -23.25 -0.32
CA VAL A 19 2.20 -23.10 0.31
C VAL A 19 3.32 -23.16 -0.73
N GLU A 20 3.19 -24.03 -1.74
CA GLU A 20 4.15 -24.15 -2.84
C GLU A 20 4.24 -22.86 -3.65
N GLU A 21 3.10 -22.22 -3.92
CA GLU A 21 3.06 -20.93 -4.59
C GLU A 21 3.73 -19.85 -3.75
N SER A 22 3.46 -19.83 -2.44
CA SER A 22 4.09 -18.91 -1.49
C SER A 22 5.61 -19.07 -1.45
N LEU A 23 6.10 -20.33 -1.47
CA LEU A 23 7.53 -20.65 -1.57
C LEU A 23 8.13 -20.19 -2.90
N ALA A 24 7.41 -20.34 -4.01
CA ALA A 24 7.86 -19.87 -5.32
C ALA A 24 7.95 -18.34 -5.36
N MET A 25 6.94 -17.64 -4.82
CA MET A 25 6.94 -16.18 -4.65
C MET A 25 8.13 -15.73 -3.80
N ALA A 26 8.38 -16.36 -2.65
CA ALA A 26 9.46 -15.99 -1.75
C ALA A 26 10.84 -16.14 -2.40
N ARG A 27 11.08 -17.25 -3.12
CA ARG A 27 12.33 -17.45 -3.88
C ARG A 27 12.51 -16.39 -4.96
N ARG A 28 11.42 -16.04 -5.66
CA ARG A 28 11.42 -14.97 -6.68
C ARG A 28 11.75 -13.61 -6.05
N ALA A 29 11.12 -13.28 -4.93
CA ALA A 29 11.34 -12.05 -4.19
C ALA A 29 12.80 -11.92 -3.71
N ALA A 30 13.33 -12.98 -3.09
CA ALA A 30 14.72 -13.03 -2.64
C ALA A 30 15.71 -12.87 -3.80
N ALA A 31 15.46 -13.54 -4.93
CA ALA A 31 16.27 -13.44 -6.13
C ALA A 31 16.24 -12.02 -6.76
N ASP A 32 15.11 -11.31 -6.66
CA ASP A 32 15.00 -9.91 -7.08
C ASP A 32 15.71 -8.92 -6.13
N GLY A 33 16.10 -9.38 -4.94
CA GLY A 33 16.77 -8.57 -3.91
C GLY A 33 15.81 -7.94 -2.90
N ILE A 34 14.58 -8.44 -2.81
CA ILE A 34 13.69 -8.18 -1.68
C ILE A 34 14.22 -8.96 -0.48
N ARG A 35 14.36 -8.30 0.66
CA ARG A 35 14.95 -8.86 1.88
C ARG A 35 13.96 -8.94 3.04
N MET A 36 12.76 -8.44 2.86
CA MET A 36 11.68 -8.46 3.83
C MET A 36 10.39 -8.14 3.10
N MET A 37 9.32 -8.84 3.46
CA MET A 37 7.99 -8.64 2.89
C MET A 37 6.97 -8.42 4.01
N VAL A 38 5.99 -7.56 3.78
CA VAL A 38 4.79 -7.46 4.61
C VAL A 38 3.70 -8.21 3.87
N ALA A 39 3.13 -9.22 4.53
CA ALA A 39 1.93 -9.89 4.05
C ALA A 39 0.73 -9.00 4.34
N THR A 40 -0.03 -8.67 3.30
CA THR A 40 -1.17 -7.76 3.37
C THR A 40 -2.38 -8.38 2.68
N PRO A 41 -2.86 -9.55 3.13
CA PRO A 41 -4.02 -10.16 2.50
C PRO A 41 -5.21 -9.21 2.59
N HIS A 42 -6.12 -9.35 1.63
CA HIS A 42 -7.33 -8.56 1.59
C HIS A 42 -8.18 -8.75 2.85
N VAL A 43 -8.71 -7.65 3.37
CA VAL A 43 -9.76 -7.64 4.39
C VAL A 43 -10.95 -6.85 3.85
N ILE A 44 -11.96 -7.59 3.40
CA ILE A 44 -13.15 -7.03 2.73
C ILE A 44 -14.39 -7.68 3.33
N THR A 45 -15.28 -6.88 3.92
CA THR A 45 -16.49 -7.37 4.56
C THR A 45 -17.35 -8.18 3.58
N GLY A 46 -17.62 -9.44 3.93
CA GLY A 46 -18.43 -10.35 3.13
C GLY A 46 -17.73 -11.03 1.95
N LEU A 47 -16.46 -10.71 1.67
CA LEU A 47 -15.68 -11.35 0.61
C LEU A 47 -14.41 -12.04 1.14
N TYR A 48 -13.56 -11.30 1.84
CA TYR A 48 -12.34 -11.81 2.47
C TYR A 48 -12.39 -11.51 3.97
N PRO A 49 -13.01 -12.39 4.79
CA PRO A 49 -13.25 -12.17 6.22
C PRO A 49 -11.99 -12.44 7.06
N ASN A 50 -10.81 -12.04 6.55
CA ASN A 50 -9.54 -12.21 7.25
C ASN A 50 -9.52 -11.30 8.49
N GLY A 51 -9.25 -11.91 9.65
CA GLY A 51 -9.12 -11.21 10.92
C GLY A 51 -7.67 -11.11 11.37
N ARG A 52 -7.42 -10.21 12.32
CA ARG A 52 -6.11 -9.99 12.94
C ARG A 52 -5.40 -11.29 13.35
N GLU A 53 -6.07 -12.11 14.15
CA GLU A 53 -5.50 -13.37 14.66
C GLU A 53 -5.23 -14.40 13.55
N THR A 54 -6.12 -14.47 12.54
CA THR A 54 -5.94 -15.34 11.38
C THR A 54 -4.66 -14.97 10.62
N ILE A 55 -4.45 -13.67 10.38
CA ILE A 55 -3.29 -13.18 9.63
C ILE A 55 -2.01 -13.40 10.43
N LEU A 56 -2.00 -13.06 11.73
CA LEU A 56 -0.82 -13.28 12.60
C LEU A 56 -0.41 -14.75 12.61
N SER A 57 -1.37 -15.65 12.80
CA SER A 57 -1.12 -17.10 12.78
C SER A 57 -0.61 -17.58 11.42
N ALA A 58 -1.18 -17.09 10.31
CA ALA A 58 -0.75 -17.46 8.96
C ALA A 58 0.68 -16.96 8.65
N VAL A 59 1.05 -15.77 9.12
CA VAL A 59 2.42 -15.24 9.00
C VAL A 59 3.41 -16.13 9.77
N GLU A 60 3.11 -16.47 11.01
CA GLU A 60 3.98 -17.35 11.81
C GLU A 60 4.16 -18.73 11.15
N GLN A 61 3.07 -19.30 10.63
CA GLN A 61 3.10 -20.59 9.94
C GLN A 61 3.94 -20.51 8.67
N LEU A 62 3.72 -19.49 7.82
CA LEU A 62 4.46 -19.34 6.58
C LEU A 62 5.95 -19.05 6.83
N GLN A 63 6.28 -18.27 7.87
CA GLN A 63 7.65 -18.01 8.28
C GLN A 63 8.39 -19.32 8.64
N ARG A 64 7.74 -20.23 9.38
CA ARG A 64 8.30 -21.57 9.68
C ARG A 64 8.52 -22.39 8.41
N VAL A 65 7.56 -22.38 7.48
CA VAL A 65 7.71 -23.06 6.20
C VAL A 65 8.92 -22.51 5.43
N PHE A 66 9.16 -21.20 5.45
CA PHE A 66 10.33 -20.60 4.79
C PHE A 66 11.63 -21.06 5.43
N GLU A 67 11.70 -21.09 6.77
CA GLU A 67 12.84 -21.59 7.52
C GLU A 67 13.14 -23.06 7.20
N ASP A 68 12.11 -23.93 7.22
CA ASP A 68 12.23 -25.35 6.88
C ASP A 68 12.70 -25.60 5.44
N ASN A 69 12.47 -24.63 4.55
CA ASN A 69 12.87 -24.67 3.14
C ASN A 69 14.14 -23.85 2.85
N GLY A 70 14.83 -23.34 3.86
CA GLY A 70 16.08 -22.58 3.72
C GLY A 70 15.92 -21.24 3.01
N ILE A 71 14.75 -20.59 3.13
CA ILE A 71 14.48 -19.28 2.55
C ILE A 71 14.67 -18.20 3.63
N ASP A 72 15.75 -17.44 3.51
CA ASP A 72 16.04 -16.28 4.37
C ASP A 72 15.27 -15.04 3.87
N LEU A 73 13.96 -15.02 4.12
CA LEU A 73 13.08 -13.90 3.79
C LEU A 73 12.05 -13.69 4.90
N PRO A 74 12.30 -12.75 5.84
CA PRO A 74 11.34 -12.41 6.89
C PRO A 74 10.00 -11.92 6.32
N ILE A 75 8.90 -12.49 6.80
CA ILE A 75 7.54 -12.00 6.55
C ILE A 75 7.01 -11.30 7.79
N LEU A 76 6.47 -10.11 7.59
CA LEU A 76 5.86 -9.28 8.61
C LEU A 76 4.33 -9.23 8.43
N PRO A 77 3.56 -9.11 9.52
CA PRO A 77 2.10 -9.02 9.44
C PRO A 77 1.61 -7.66 8.94
N GLY A 78 0.47 -7.66 8.28
CA GLY A 78 -0.22 -6.48 7.78
C GLY A 78 -1.55 -6.90 7.15
N ALA A 79 -2.30 -5.95 6.60
CA ALA A 79 -3.53 -6.22 5.89
C ALA A 79 -3.81 -5.09 4.89
N GLU A 80 -4.42 -5.43 3.76
CA GLU A 80 -5.00 -4.45 2.85
C GLU A 80 -6.50 -4.35 3.12
N TYR A 81 -6.93 -3.24 3.71
CA TYR A 81 -8.34 -3.01 4.02
C TYR A 81 -9.04 -2.34 2.85
N ARG A 82 -10.18 -2.87 2.42
CA ARG A 82 -11.10 -2.08 1.60
C ARG A 82 -11.54 -0.85 2.39
N LEU A 83 -11.58 0.31 1.74
CA LEU A 83 -12.14 1.51 2.34
C LEU A 83 -13.62 1.27 2.67
N GLU A 84 -13.92 1.30 3.97
CA GLU A 84 -15.26 1.13 4.52
C GLU A 84 -15.50 2.24 5.58
N PRO A 85 -16.74 2.75 5.72
CA PRO A 85 -17.05 3.80 6.70
C PRO A 85 -16.79 3.42 8.16
N ASP A 86 -16.68 2.13 8.46
CA ASP A 86 -16.54 1.61 9.82
C ASP A 86 -15.09 1.35 10.25
N LEU A 87 -14.10 1.51 9.35
CA LEU A 87 -12.68 1.34 9.67
C LEU A 87 -12.25 2.08 10.95
N PRO A 88 -12.64 3.35 11.21
CA PRO A 88 -12.26 4.03 12.44
C PRO A 88 -12.82 3.35 13.70
N LYS A 89 -14.01 2.75 13.60
CA LYS A 89 -14.62 2.01 14.72
C LYS A 89 -13.94 0.66 14.93
N ARG A 90 -13.57 -0.02 13.85
CA ARG A 90 -12.78 -1.28 13.89
C ARG A 90 -11.43 -1.04 14.54
N MET A 91 -10.78 0.09 14.23
CA MET A 91 -9.54 0.50 14.90
C MET A 91 -9.73 0.67 16.41
N ALA A 92 -10.76 1.39 16.84
CA ALA A 92 -11.05 1.60 18.26
C ALA A 92 -11.33 0.29 19.03
N ARG A 93 -11.70 -0.78 18.34
CA ARG A 93 -11.89 -2.13 18.90
C ARG A 93 -10.63 -3.02 18.84
N GLY A 94 -9.52 -2.53 18.29
CA GLY A 94 -8.28 -3.30 18.13
C GLY A 94 -8.34 -4.38 17.05
N GLU A 95 -9.28 -4.26 16.10
CA GLU A 95 -9.51 -5.29 15.07
C GLU A 95 -8.62 -5.13 13.85
N LEU A 96 -7.96 -3.97 13.69
CA LEU A 96 -7.12 -3.69 12.54
C LEU A 96 -5.68 -4.14 12.77
N LEU A 97 -5.02 -4.52 11.67
CA LEU A 97 -3.62 -4.91 11.61
C LEU A 97 -2.89 -3.90 10.72
N THR A 98 -1.99 -3.14 11.33
CA THR A 98 -1.18 -2.12 10.61
C THR A 98 0.03 -2.77 9.95
N VAL A 99 0.76 -2.03 9.12
CA VAL A 99 2.03 -2.47 8.53
C VAL A 99 2.99 -2.87 9.65
N ASN A 100 3.39 -4.15 9.66
CA ASN A 100 4.18 -4.80 10.71
C ASN A 100 3.58 -4.68 12.12
N ASP A 101 2.26 -4.49 12.20
CA ASP A 101 1.54 -4.23 13.45
C ASP A 101 2.16 -3.08 14.29
N GLY A 102 2.84 -2.13 13.65
CA GLY A 102 3.57 -1.05 14.31
C GLY A 102 2.70 0.09 14.86
N GLY A 103 1.37 -0.02 14.73
CA GLY A 103 0.39 0.92 15.29
C GLY A 103 0.31 2.28 14.59
N ARG A 104 0.96 2.46 13.43
CA ARG A 104 1.01 3.75 12.72
C ARG A 104 0.44 3.72 11.31
N TYR A 105 0.73 2.71 10.50
CA TYR A 105 0.45 2.76 9.06
C TYR A 105 -0.62 1.74 8.66
N LEU A 106 -1.72 2.20 8.07
CA LEU A 106 -2.82 1.34 7.64
C LEU A 106 -2.92 1.37 6.12
N LEU A 107 -2.79 0.22 5.46
CA LEU A 107 -2.95 0.10 4.02
C LEU A 107 -4.44 0.01 3.67
N VAL A 108 -4.90 0.93 2.81
CA VAL A 108 -6.32 1.10 2.47
C VAL A 108 -6.52 1.15 0.96
N GLU A 109 -7.37 0.25 0.46
CA GLU A 109 -7.75 0.12 -0.94
C GLU A 109 -9.07 0.84 -1.26
N MET A 110 -9.11 1.62 -2.33
CA MET A 110 -10.35 2.24 -2.81
C MET A 110 -11.16 1.31 -3.72
N PRO A 111 -12.49 1.44 -3.77
CA PRO A 111 -13.28 0.88 -4.87
C PRO A 111 -12.75 1.28 -6.25
N ALA A 112 -12.50 0.30 -7.13
CA ALA A 112 -11.79 0.54 -8.39
C ALA A 112 -12.38 1.69 -9.26
N ALA A 113 -13.72 1.81 -9.29
CA ALA A 113 -14.42 2.74 -10.18
C ALA A 113 -14.47 4.20 -9.66
N LEU A 114 -14.27 4.45 -8.36
CA LEU A 114 -14.46 5.79 -7.79
C LEU A 114 -13.70 5.99 -6.47
N VAL A 115 -13.58 7.24 -6.06
CA VAL A 115 -13.16 7.61 -4.70
C VAL A 115 -14.43 7.95 -3.92
N PRO A 116 -14.81 7.21 -2.86
CA PRO A 116 -16.04 7.49 -2.13
C PRO A 116 -15.99 8.86 -1.43
N ASP A 117 -17.11 9.59 -1.39
CA ASP A 117 -17.17 10.93 -0.79
C ASP A 117 -16.82 10.93 0.72
N TYR A 118 -17.02 9.81 1.41
CA TYR A 118 -16.68 9.66 2.83
C TYR A 118 -15.18 9.38 3.09
N THR A 119 -14.35 9.24 2.04
CA THR A 119 -12.92 8.90 2.16
C THR A 119 -12.19 9.87 3.10
N GLY A 120 -12.40 11.18 2.91
CA GLY A 120 -11.73 12.19 3.70
C GLY A 120 -12.11 12.13 5.19
N GLN A 121 -13.40 11.88 5.49
CA GLN A 121 -13.86 11.73 6.86
C GLN A 121 -13.25 10.50 7.54
N VAL A 122 -13.25 9.35 6.86
CA VAL A 122 -12.64 8.11 7.40
C VAL A 122 -11.16 8.31 7.68
N PHE A 123 -10.42 8.93 6.75
CA PHE A 123 -9.00 9.18 6.91
C PHE A 123 -8.71 10.12 8.08
N TYR A 124 -9.48 11.19 8.22
CA TYR A 124 -9.38 12.11 9.35
C TYR A 124 -9.62 11.41 10.70
N GLU A 125 -10.65 10.58 10.80
CA GLU A 125 -10.96 9.83 12.03
C GLU A 125 -9.90 8.78 12.39
N LEU A 126 -9.26 8.15 11.38
CA LEU A 126 -8.11 7.27 11.60
C LEU A 126 -6.89 8.07 12.10
N GLN A 127 -6.65 9.25 11.55
CA GLN A 127 -5.56 10.15 11.96
C GLN A 127 -5.71 10.67 13.38
N LEU A 128 -6.93 10.97 13.83
CA LEU A 128 -7.20 11.31 15.24
C LEU A 128 -6.85 10.17 16.20
N GLN A 129 -6.87 8.93 15.73
CA GLN A 129 -6.46 7.74 16.49
C GLN A 129 -4.96 7.41 16.35
N GLY A 130 -4.19 8.29 15.71
CA GLY A 130 -2.74 8.13 15.53
C GLY A 130 -2.32 7.31 14.31
N LEU A 131 -3.27 6.85 13.47
CA LEU A 131 -2.98 6.14 12.23
C LEU A 131 -2.72 7.08 11.06
N THR A 132 -1.89 6.63 10.13
CA THR A 132 -1.64 7.27 8.85
C THR A 132 -2.09 6.31 7.75
N PRO A 133 -3.17 6.63 7.03
CA PRO A 133 -3.61 5.84 5.90
C PRO A 133 -2.56 5.85 4.77
N ILE A 134 -2.29 4.68 4.21
CA ILE A 134 -1.53 4.49 2.97
C ILE A 134 -2.56 4.06 1.91
N ILE A 135 -2.78 4.90 0.90
CA ILE A 135 -3.65 4.59 -0.23
C ILE A 135 -2.94 3.56 -1.10
N ALA A 136 -3.51 2.37 -1.22
CA ALA A 136 -3.03 1.30 -2.07
C ALA A 136 -3.35 1.60 -3.55
N HIS A 137 -2.32 1.47 -4.38
CA HIS A 137 -2.34 1.51 -5.86
C HIS A 137 -3.33 2.50 -6.50
N PRO A 138 -3.32 3.80 -6.11
CA PRO A 138 -4.27 4.77 -6.64
C PRO A 138 -4.16 4.98 -8.15
N GLU A 139 -3.05 4.59 -8.79
CA GLU A 139 -2.88 4.64 -10.24
C GLU A 139 -3.83 3.72 -11.02
N ARG A 140 -4.40 2.71 -10.33
CA ARG A 140 -5.38 1.77 -10.88
C ARG A 140 -6.83 2.22 -10.66
N ASN A 141 -7.05 3.27 -9.88
CA ASN A 141 -8.39 3.77 -9.55
C ASN A 141 -8.89 4.78 -10.59
N GLU A 142 -10.10 4.58 -11.12
CA GLU A 142 -10.68 5.45 -12.15
C GLU A 142 -11.01 6.86 -11.64
N GLY A 143 -11.32 7.01 -10.35
CA GLY A 143 -11.59 8.31 -9.73
C GLY A 143 -10.33 9.17 -9.67
N PHE A 144 -9.22 8.62 -9.17
CA PHE A 144 -7.93 9.32 -9.15
C PHE A 144 -7.38 9.57 -10.56
N ALA A 145 -7.57 8.64 -11.49
CA ALA A 145 -7.16 8.83 -12.89
C ALA A 145 -7.92 9.99 -13.56
N ARG A 146 -9.21 10.16 -13.22
CA ARG A 146 -10.04 11.25 -13.75
C ARG A 146 -9.69 12.60 -13.15
N ASP A 147 -9.43 12.64 -11.84
CA ASP A 147 -9.07 13.84 -11.11
C ASP A 147 -7.93 13.57 -10.11
N HIS A 148 -6.71 13.91 -10.54
CA HIS A 148 -5.51 13.81 -9.70
C HIS A 148 -5.60 14.73 -8.46
N GLY A 149 -6.41 15.79 -8.52
CA GLY A 149 -6.61 16.73 -7.42
C GLY A 149 -7.19 16.06 -6.17
N LEU A 150 -7.97 14.98 -6.33
CA LEU A 150 -8.49 14.19 -5.21
C LEU A 150 -7.35 13.50 -4.44
N LEU A 151 -6.36 12.95 -5.16
CA LEU A 151 -5.19 12.34 -4.54
C LEU A 151 -4.32 13.39 -3.85
N HIS A 152 -4.12 14.55 -4.50
CA HIS A 152 -3.36 15.67 -3.93
C HIS A 152 -4.01 16.18 -2.64
N GLU A 153 -5.34 16.30 -2.62
CA GLU A 153 -6.10 16.70 -1.43
C GLU A 153 -5.83 15.71 -0.29
N LEU A 154 -5.98 14.39 -0.51
CA LEU A 154 -5.73 13.38 0.51
C LEU A 154 -4.29 13.39 1.02
N VAL A 155 -3.30 13.53 0.13
CA VAL A 155 -1.88 13.60 0.51
C VAL A 155 -1.58 14.87 1.30
N SER A 156 -2.14 16.02 0.91
CA SER A 156 -1.98 17.29 1.64
C SER A 156 -2.57 17.25 3.06
N HIS A 157 -3.55 16.36 3.30
CA HIS A 157 -4.11 16.09 4.62
C HIS A 157 -3.38 14.94 5.35
N GLY A 158 -2.23 14.49 4.85
CA GLY A 158 -1.34 13.55 5.53
C GLY A 158 -1.57 12.08 5.21
N ALA A 159 -2.35 11.73 4.19
CA ALA A 159 -2.35 10.38 3.65
C ALA A 159 -1.06 10.09 2.87
N LEU A 160 -0.60 8.85 2.89
CA LEU A 160 0.52 8.38 2.07
C LEU A 160 0.01 7.57 0.88
N VAL A 161 0.90 7.28 -0.06
CA VAL A 161 0.56 6.59 -1.32
C VAL A 161 1.57 5.50 -1.61
N GLN A 162 1.06 4.31 -1.92
CA GLN A 162 1.83 3.21 -2.47
C GLN A 162 1.38 2.95 -3.91
N ILE A 163 2.29 3.00 -4.88
CA ILE A 163 2.01 2.58 -6.27
C ILE A 163 2.55 1.18 -6.52
N THR A 164 1.92 0.43 -7.44
CA THR A 164 2.34 -0.94 -7.76
C THR A 164 3.54 -0.93 -8.72
N ALA A 165 4.55 -1.74 -8.42
CA ALA A 165 5.77 -1.88 -9.23
C ALA A 165 5.46 -2.25 -10.70
N GLY A 166 4.49 -3.14 -10.90
CA GLY A 166 3.97 -3.51 -12.22
C GLY A 166 3.33 -2.34 -12.97
N SER A 167 2.65 -1.42 -12.29
CA SER A 167 2.10 -0.22 -12.92
C SER A 167 3.21 0.68 -13.44
N LEU A 168 4.21 1.00 -12.60
CA LEU A 168 5.31 1.91 -12.98
C LEU A 168 6.11 1.41 -14.20
N THR A 169 6.30 0.08 -14.27
CA THR A 169 7.04 -0.59 -15.35
C THR A 169 6.19 -0.89 -16.59
N GLY A 170 4.86 -0.71 -16.52
CA GLY A 170 3.94 -0.91 -17.64
C GLY A 170 3.34 -2.31 -17.76
N LEU A 171 3.66 -3.22 -16.83
CA LEU A 171 3.12 -4.58 -16.80
C LEU A 171 1.59 -4.59 -16.61
N LEU A 172 1.04 -3.64 -15.86
CA LEU A 172 -0.40 -3.54 -15.57
C LEU A 172 -1.16 -2.62 -16.55
N GLY A 173 -0.59 -2.40 -17.74
CA GLY A 173 -1.22 -1.62 -18.80
C GLY A 173 -0.83 -0.15 -18.83
N SER A 174 -1.08 0.48 -19.98
CA SER A 174 -0.61 1.84 -20.29
C SER A 174 -1.26 2.93 -19.44
N ALA A 175 -2.54 2.77 -19.08
CA ALA A 175 -3.26 3.73 -18.25
C ALA A 175 -2.68 3.79 -16.83
N ALA A 176 -2.54 2.64 -16.17
CA ALA A 176 -1.91 2.54 -14.84
C ALA A 176 -0.47 3.06 -14.86
N ALA A 177 0.29 2.78 -15.92
CA ALA A 177 1.65 3.29 -16.08
C ALA A 177 1.72 4.81 -16.22
N ALA A 178 0.81 5.40 -17.00
CA ALA A 178 0.73 6.84 -17.16
C ALA A 178 0.43 7.52 -15.81
N ASN A 179 -0.55 7.00 -15.06
CA ASN A 179 -0.92 7.52 -13.75
C ASN A 179 0.19 7.35 -12.71
N ALA A 180 0.81 6.17 -12.61
CA ALA A 180 1.94 5.91 -11.71
C ALA A 180 3.09 6.90 -11.92
N ARG A 181 3.48 7.11 -13.18
CA ARG A 181 4.55 8.04 -13.54
C ARG A 181 4.17 9.49 -13.29
N ALA A 182 2.89 9.85 -13.49
CA ALA A 182 2.40 11.18 -13.19
C ALA A 182 2.44 11.45 -11.68
N PHE A 183 1.87 10.57 -10.86
CA PHE A 183 1.90 10.71 -9.39
C PHE A 183 3.32 10.75 -8.84
N LEU A 184 4.23 9.93 -9.38
CA LEU A 184 5.63 9.95 -8.98
C LEU A 184 6.29 11.31 -9.29
N ARG A 185 6.13 11.83 -10.51
CA ARG A 185 6.70 13.14 -10.89
C ARG A 185 6.10 14.30 -10.10
N GLN A 186 4.84 14.17 -9.71
CA GLN A 186 4.13 15.16 -8.89
C GLN A 186 4.58 15.13 -7.43
N GLY A 187 5.40 14.16 -7.00
CA GLY A 187 5.86 14.04 -5.61
C GLY A 187 4.81 13.44 -4.67
N CYS A 188 3.79 12.75 -5.19
CA CYS A 188 2.70 12.19 -4.39
C CYS A 188 2.98 10.78 -3.88
N VAL A 189 4.01 10.12 -4.39
CA VAL A 189 4.28 8.69 -4.14
C VAL A 189 5.25 8.54 -2.98
N HIS A 190 4.90 7.68 -2.02
CA HIS A 190 5.68 7.46 -0.81
C HIS A 190 6.26 6.04 -0.75
N PHE A 191 5.65 5.10 -1.47
CA PHE A 191 6.11 3.72 -1.56
C PHE A 191 5.93 3.17 -2.96
N ILE A 192 6.82 2.24 -3.32
CA ILE A 192 6.61 1.30 -4.42
C ILE A 192 6.63 -0.09 -3.81
N ALA A 193 5.55 -0.85 -4.03
CA ALA A 193 5.40 -2.21 -3.52
C ALA A 193 4.95 -3.14 -4.65
N THR A 194 5.09 -4.45 -4.47
CA THR A 194 4.83 -5.40 -5.56
C THR A 194 3.36 -5.59 -5.81
N ASP A 195 2.54 -5.61 -4.75
CA ASP A 195 1.13 -6.03 -4.85
C ASP A 195 1.06 -7.41 -5.55
N ALA A 196 2.03 -8.27 -5.18
CA ALA A 196 2.25 -9.57 -5.80
C ALA A 196 1.19 -10.58 -5.35
N HIS A 197 0.69 -11.37 -6.30
CA HIS A 197 -0.33 -12.40 -6.07
C HIS A 197 0.11 -13.80 -6.52
N ALA A 198 1.17 -13.89 -7.32
CA ALA A 198 1.69 -15.14 -7.84
C ALA A 198 3.19 -15.00 -8.14
N SER A 199 3.88 -16.11 -8.41
CA SER A 199 5.31 -16.16 -8.73
C SER A 199 5.62 -15.86 -10.22
N SER A 200 4.58 -15.86 -11.06
CA SER A 200 4.66 -15.64 -12.53
C SER A 200 4.12 -14.26 -12.96
N ASP A 201 2.81 -14.11 -13.16
CA ASP A 201 2.21 -12.94 -13.83
C ASP A 201 2.27 -11.68 -12.96
N ARG A 202 1.89 -11.79 -11.69
CA ARG A 202 2.00 -10.74 -10.67
C ARG A 202 3.13 -11.07 -9.68
N ALA A 203 4.32 -11.29 -10.24
CA ALA A 203 5.52 -11.68 -9.51
C ALA A 203 6.03 -10.61 -8.53
N PRO A 204 6.62 -11.01 -7.38
CA PRO A 204 7.23 -10.07 -6.44
C PRO A 204 8.58 -9.56 -6.97
N VAL A 205 8.50 -8.55 -7.84
CA VAL A 205 9.65 -7.90 -8.49
C VAL A 205 9.59 -6.39 -8.24
N LEU A 206 10.52 -5.88 -7.44
CA LEU A 206 10.71 -4.46 -7.14
C LEU A 206 11.89 -3.84 -7.88
N SER A 207 12.90 -4.62 -8.26
CA SER A 207 14.18 -4.06 -8.75
C SER A 207 14.02 -3.24 -10.03
N THR A 208 13.12 -3.66 -10.93
CA THR A 208 12.79 -2.95 -12.17
C THR A 208 12.11 -1.61 -11.89
N ALA A 209 11.14 -1.61 -10.98
CA ALA A 209 10.43 -0.40 -10.58
C ALA A 209 11.35 0.57 -9.81
N SER A 210 12.26 0.06 -8.98
CA SER A 210 13.28 0.88 -8.30
C SER A 210 14.18 1.62 -9.30
N ARG A 211 14.67 0.93 -10.34
CA ARG A 211 15.48 1.56 -11.40
C ARG A 211 14.68 2.62 -12.18
N GLU A 212 13.43 2.32 -12.50
CA GLU A 212 12.57 3.28 -13.21
C GLU A 212 12.22 4.49 -12.34
N ALA A 213 11.98 4.29 -11.04
CA ALA A 213 11.76 5.37 -10.10
C ALA A 213 12.99 6.27 -9.96
N ALA A 214 14.18 5.68 -9.83
CA ALA A 214 15.45 6.41 -9.81
C ALA A 214 15.65 7.27 -11.06
N ARG A 215 15.29 6.75 -12.24
CA ARG A 215 15.35 7.48 -13.51
C ARG A 215 14.37 8.66 -13.57
N LEU A 216 13.20 8.54 -12.96
CA LEU A 216 12.12 9.52 -13.05
C LEU A 216 12.14 10.59 -11.95
N ALA A 217 12.52 10.21 -10.73
CA ALA A 217 12.48 11.07 -9.54
C ALA A 217 13.87 11.47 -9.03
N GLY A 218 14.94 10.85 -9.54
CA GLY A 218 16.30 10.97 -9.01
C GLY A 218 16.68 9.74 -8.20
N GLU A 219 17.98 9.44 -8.15
CA GLU A 219 18.51 8.19 -7.59
C GLU A 219 18.17 8.00 -6.11
N GLU A 220 18.44 9.02 -5.29
CA GLU A 220 18.16 8.98 -3.84
C GLU A 220 16.67 8.77 -3.54
N GLU A 221 15.81 9.61 -4.15
CA GLU A 221 14.36 9.57 -3.96
C GLU A 221 13.78 8.23 -4.44
N GLY A 222 14.11 7.82 -5.67
CA GLY A 222 13.58 6.59 -6.25
C GLY A 222 13.99 5.33 -5.49
N ILE A 223 15.21 5.28 -4.94
CA ILE A 223 15.66 4.17 -4.09
C ILE A 223 14.95 4.21 -2.73
N SER A 224 14.71 5.40 -2.16
CA SER A 224 14.03 5.55 -0.87
C SER A 224 12.63 4.94 -0.88
N LEU A 225 11.90 5.03 -2.00
CA LEU A 225 10.54 4.47 -2.16
C LEU A 225 10.44 2.94 -1.99
N VAL A 226 11.55 2.21 -2.15
CA VAL A 226 11.63 0.74 -1.99
C VAL A 226 12.55 0.29 -0.84
N THR A 227 13.13 1.25 -0.11
CA THR A 227 14.07 0.98 1.00
C THR A 227 13.78 1.85 2.22
N GLY A 228 14.04 3.15 2.14
CA GLY A 228 13.95 4.12 3.23
C GLY A 228 12.55 4.23 3.82
N ASN A 229 11.57 4.58 2.99
CA ASN A 229 10.18 4.73 3.44
C ASN A 229 9.58 3.40 3.93
N PRO A 230 9.70 2.28 3.20
CA PRO A 230 9.33 0.96 3.72
C PRO A 230 9.94 0.63 5.08
N ARG A 231 11.23 0.91 5.30
CA ARG A 231 11.91 0.68 6.58
C ARG A 231 11.32 1.51 7.71
N ARG A 232 10.98 2.77 7.45
CA ARG A 232 10.30 3.64 8.42
C ARG A 232 8.91 3.11 8.74
N ALA A 233 8.17 2.67 7.72
CA ALA A 233 6.82 2.14 7.88
C ALA A 233 6.78 0.91 8.81
N ILE A 234 7.62 -0.09 8.56
CA ILE A 234 7.67 -1.30 9.39
C ILE A 234 8.13 -1.04 10.83
N ARG A 235 8.76 0.12 11.10
CA ARG A 235 9.20 0.54 12.44
C ARG A 235 8.22 1.48 13.13
N GLY A 236 7.14 1.89 12.46
CA GLY A 236 6.25 2.94 12.95
C GLY A 236 6.95 4.30 13.10
N GLU A 237 8.04 4.53 12.37
CA GLU A 237 8.76 5.81 12.33
C GLU A 237 8.05 6.77 11.38
N ARG A 238 8.11 8.08 11.65
CA ARG A 238 7.51 9.10 10.79
C ARG A 238 8.16 9.09 9.40
N ILE A 239 7.32 9.18 8.38
CA ILE A 239 7.69 9.39 6.98
C ILE A 239 7.42 10.86 6.65
N GLU A 240 8.42 11.51 6.08
CA GLU A 240 8.31 12.90 5.64
C GLU A 240 7.63 12.94 4.27
N THR A 241 6.69 13.86 4.11
CA THR A 241 5.99 14.09 2.85
C THR A 241 6.65 15.29 2.16
N GLY A 242 7.13 15.10 0.93
CA GLY A 242 7.67 16.19 0.12
C GLY A 242 6.61 17.17 -0.38
N GLU A 243 7.03 18.23 -1.06
CA GLU A 243 6.12 19.17 -1.72
C GLU A 243 5.51 18.55 -3.00
N ILE A 244 4.20 18.73 -3.18
CA ILE A 244 3.48 18.33 -4.40
C ILE A 244 3.75 19.36 -5.51
N LYS A 245 4.29 18.90 -6.64
CA LYS A 245 4.87 19.75 -7.71
C LYS A 245 3.90 20.21 -8.80
N ASP A 246 2.60 19.94 -8.68
CA ASP A 246 1.57 20.35 -9.66
C ASP A 246 0.17 20.36 -9.02
N LEU A 247 -0.15 21.42 -8.27
CA LEU A 247 -1.48 21.61 -7.70
C LEU A 247 -2.42 22.15 -8.78
N ARG A 248 -3.08 21.26 -9.54
CA ARG A 248 -4.27 21.69 -10.30
C ARG A 248 -5.34 22.14 -9.29
N PRO A 249 -6.06 23.25 -9.51
CA PRO A 249 -7.12 23.66 -8.59
C PRO A 249 -8.14 22.52 -8.49
N ALA A 250 -8.34 22.00 -7.28
CA ALA A 250 -9.30 20.94 -7.03
C ALA A 250 -10.69 21.39 -7.51
N GLY A 251 -11.42 20.49 -8.19
CA GLY A 251 -12.88 20.56 -8.25
C GLY A 251 -13.47 20.50 -6.84
N ARG A 252 -14.81 20.48 -6.68
CA ARG A 252 -15.47 20.46 -5.35
C ARG A 252 -14.81 19.38 -4.44
N GLY A 253 -14.02 19.82 -3.46
CA GLY A 253 -13.12 18.94 -2.69
C GLY A 253 -13.84 17.99 -1.74
N ILE A 254 -13.21 16.83 -1.49
CA ILE A 254 -13.73 15.77 -0.61
C ILE A 254 -13.80 16.28 0.85
N PHE A 255 -12.95 17.23 1.24
CA PHE A 255 -12.96 17.85 2.57
C PHE A 255 -13.77 19.17 2.63
N SER A 256 -14.59 19.49 1.62
CA SER A 256 -15.34 20.75 1.56
C SER A 256 -16.28 21.01 2.76
N PHE A 257 -16.62 19.96 3.52
CA PHE A 257 -17.37 20.06 4.78
C PHE A 257 -16.57 20.71 5.92
N PHE A 258 -15.25 20.50 6.00
CA PHE A 258 -14.42 21.01 7.11
C PHE A 258 -14.24 22.52 7.09
N ARG A 259 -14.44 23.16 5.93
CA ARG A 259 -14.40 24.62 5.79
C ARG A 259 -15.50 25.33 6.59
N LYS A 260 -16.53 24.60 7.05
CA LYS A 260 -17.63 25.14 7.88
C LYS A 260 -17.34 25.11 9.39
N TYR A 261 -16.32 24.35 9.83
CA TYR A 261 -16.07 24.11 11.27
C TYR A 261 -14.67 24.52 11.74
N LEU A 262 -13.82 25.06 10.87
CA LEU A 262 -12.58 25.72 11.28
C LEU A 262 -12.87 27.13 11.82
N PRO A 263 -12.46 27.48 13.05
CA PRO A 263 -12.52 28.86 13.52
C PRO A 263 -11.59 29.73 12.65
N LYS A 264 -12.07 30.94 12.32
CA LYS A 264 -11.28 31.96 11.62
C LYS A 264 -10.12 32.46 12.47
#